data_AF-A0A246NGF4-F1
#
_entry.id   AF-A0A246NGF4-F1
#
_cell.length_a   1.000
_cell.length_b   1.000
_cell.length_c   1.000
_cell.angle_alpha   90.00
_cell.angle_beta   90.00
_cell.angle_gamma   90.00
#
_symmetry.space_group_name_H-M   'P 1'
#
loop_
_entity.id
_entity.type
_entity.pdbx_description
1 polymer ?
#
loop_
_entity_poly.entity_id
_entity_poly.type
_entity_poly.pdbx_seq_one_letter_code
_entity_poly.pdbx_strand_id
1 'polypeptide(L)'
;MKNDFEEKMADIMIGEAVTALLDEDVAISWAVLTERLRAAIEHETDEDRVRAGLRAIEEVRREMQIRAGEKTVVPGADELSAQKLH
;
A
#
# COMPACT_ATOMS: atom_id res chain seq x y z
N MET A 1 -10.70 20.68 7.14
CA MET A 1 -10.05 20.66 8.46
C MET A 1 -10.09 19.31 9.16
N LYS A 2 -11.25 18.68 9.45
CA LYS A 2 -11.23 17.29 9.99
C LYS A 2 -10.68 16.25 9.00
N ASN A 3 -11.00 16.39 7.70
CA ASN A 3 -10.46 15.51 6.65
C ASN A 3 -8.93 15.62 6.51
N ASP A 4 -8.37 16.83 6.55
CA ASP A 4 -6.94 17.08 6.39
C ASP A 4 -6.12 16.51 7.57
N PHE A 5 -6.72 16.48 8.77
CA PHE A 5 -6.10 15.88 9.95
C PHE A 5 -6.10 14.35 9.86
N GLU A 6 -7.23 13.77 9.48
CA GLU A 6 -7.37 12.32 9.30
C GLU A 6 -6.46 11.80 8.19
N GLU A 7 -6.32 12.53 7.08
CA GLU A 7 -5.41 12.22 5.97
C GLU A 7 -3.95 12.24 6.42
N LYS A 8 -3.51 13.31 7.08
CA LYS A 8 -2.15 13.36 7.64
C LYS A 8 -1.89 12.28 8.69
N MET A 9 -2.88 11.96 9.51
CA MET A 9 -2.76 10.88 10.48
C MET A 9 -2.65 9.53 9.79
N ALA A 10 -3.38 9.31 8.69
CA ALA A 10 -3.25 8.10 7.88
C ALA A 10 -1.84 7.99 7.28
N ASP A 11 -1.29 9.07 6.71
CA ASP A 11 0.08 9.11 6.20
C ASP A 11 1.11 8.76 7.30
N ILE A 12 0.95 9.33 8.49
CA ILE A 12 1.79 9.04 9.65
C ILE A 12 1.72 7.57 10.02
N MET A 13 0.51 7.00 10.11
CA MET A 13 0.32 5.59 10.47
C MET A 13 0.90 4.64 9.43
N ILE A 14 0.84 4.99 8.13
CA ILE A 14 1.53 4.24 7.07
C ILE A 14 3.04 4.29 7.28
N GLY A 15 3.58 5.48 7.55
CA GLY A 15 5.00 5.67 7.85
C GLY A 15 5.47 4.85 9.06
N GLU A 16 4.74 4.93 10.18
CA GLU A 16 5.00 4.17 11.40
C GLU A 16 4.99 2.65 11.13
N ALA A 17 3.99 2.15 10.40
CA ALA A 17 3.89 0.75 10.06
C ALA A 17 5.06 0.28 9.16
N VAL A 18 5.45 1.08 8.17
CA VAL A 18 6.59 0.79 7.29
C VAL A 18 7.90 0.80 8.08
N THR A 19 8.13 1.80 8.91
CA THR A 19 9.34 1.87 9.75
C THR A 19 9.44 0.68 10.69
N ALA A 20 8.35 0.30 11.36
CA ALA A 20 8.34 -0.87 12.24
C ALA A 20 8.66 -2.17 11.48
N LEU A 21 8.20 -2.33 10.24
CA LEU A 21 8.54 -3.49 9.42
C LEU A 21 10.01 -3.51 9.00
N LEU A 22 10.60 -2.34 8.72
CA LEU A 22 12.03 -2.21 8.44
C LEU A 22 12.87 -2.55 9.66
N ASP A 23 12.48 -2.06 10.84
CA ASP A 23 13.19 -2.30 12.11
C ASP A 23 13.15 -3.79 12.51
N GLU A 24 12.10 -4.51 12.13
CA GLU A 24 11.96 -5.95 12.34
C GLU A 24 12.64 -6.82 11.26
N ASP A 25 13.29 -6.20 10.26
CA ASP A 25 13.88 -6.88 9.08
C ASP A 25 12.87 -7.77 8.34
N VAL A 26 11.61 -7.36 8.31
CA VAL A 26 10.52 -8.07 7.65
C VAL A 26 10.40 -7.60 6.20
N ALA A 27 10.33 -8.55 5.27
CA ALA A 27 10.07 -8.23 3.87
C ALA A 27 8.74 -7.47 3.71
N ILE A 28 8.82 -6.23 3.21
CA ILE A 28 7.65 -5.37 3.06
C ILE A 28 6.88 -5.80 1.81
N SER A 29 5.63 -6.19 2.03
CA SER A 29 4.64 -6.43 0.98
C SER A 29 3.34 -5.73 1.32
N TRP A 30 2.49 -5.50 0.30
CA TRP A 30 1.16 -4.90 0.51
C TRP A 30 0.32 -5.65 1.56
N ALA A 31 0.40 -6.98 1.55
CA ALA A 31 -0.31 -7.82 2.51
C ALA A 31 0.23 -7.63 3.94
N VAL A 32 1.55 -7.65 4.11
CA VAL A 32 2.21 -7.45 5.42
C VAL A 32 1.95 -6.06 5.97
N LEU A 33 2.01 -5.02 5.13
CA LEU A 33 1.70 -3.64 5.53
C LEU A 33 0.23 -3.50 5.96
N THR A 34 -0.70 -4.10 5.20
CA THR A 34 -2.13 -4.07 5.54
C THR A 34 -2.39 -4.77 6.88
N GLU A 35 -1.73 -5.90 7.14
CA GLU A 35 -1.87 -6.63 8.40
C GLU A 35 -1.28 -5.83 9.57
N ARG A 36 -0.13 -5.19 9.37
CA ARG A 36 0.48 -4.32 10.38
C ARG A 36 -0.44 -3.16 10.77
N LEU A 37 -1.07 -2.51 9.78
CA LEU A 37 -2.03 -1.44 10.02
C LEU A 37 -3.28 -1.93 10.75
N ARG A 38 -3.77 -3.13 10.43
CA ARG A 38 -4.90 -3.76 11.15
C ARG A 38 -4.57 -4.03 12.61
N ALA A 39 -3.41 -4.63 12.88
CA ALA A 39 -2.95 -4.87 14.24
C ALA A 39 -2.79 -3.57 15.03
N ALA A 40 -2.36 -2.48 14.38
CA ALA A 40 -2.19 -1.18 15.02
C ALA A 40 -3.52 -0.54 15.50
N ILE A 41 -4.66 -0.90 14.89
CA ILE A 41 -5.98 -0.36 15.28
C ILE A 41 -6.85 -1.34 16.07
N GLU A 42 -6.47 -2.62 16.20
CA GLU A 42 -7.28 -3.66 16.85
C GLU A 42 -7.55 -3.39 18.34
N HIS A 43 -6.59 -2.73 19.00
CA HIS A 43 -6.68 -2.36 20.42
C HIS A 43 -6.62 -0.85 20.65
N GLU A 44 -6.78 -0.07 19.58
CA GLU A 44 -6.78 1.39 19.65
C GLU A 44 -8.11 1.89 20.22
N THR A 45 -8.03 2.87 21.12
CA THR A 45 -9.20 3.46 21.78
C THR A 45 -9.47 4.88 21.31
N ASP A 46 -8.48 5.53 20.69
CA ASP A 46 -8.64 6.84 20.07
C ASP A 46 -9.42 6.70 18.75
N GLU A 47 -10.66 7.22 18.71
CA GLU A 47 -11.53 7.18 17.53
C GLU A 47 -10.94 7.92 16.31
N ASP A 48 -10.10 8.94 16.51
CA ASP A 48 -9.42 9.63 15.40
C ASP A 48 -8.34 8.73 14.82
N ARG A 49 -7.57 8.01 15.66
CA ARG A 49 -6.58 7.03 15.19
C ARG A 49 -7.21 5.81 14.53
N VAL A 50 -8.33 5.30 15.06
CA VAL A 50 -9.07 4.20 14.42
C VAL A 50 -9.53 4.61 13.02
N ARG A 51 -10.11 5.80 12.86
CA ARG A 51 -10.55 6.29 11.54
C ARG A 51 -9.38 6.49 10.58
N ALA A 52 -8.30 7.11 11.04
CA ALA A 52 -7.09 7.28 10.24
C ALA A 52 -6.47 5.94 9.83
N GLY A 53 -6.43 4.94 10.72
CA GLY A 53 -5.90 3.61 10.40
C GLY A 53 -6.78 2.84 9.42
N LEU A 54 -8.11 2.94 9.53
CA LEU A 54 -9.02 2.39 8.52
C LEU A 54 -8.82 3.04 7.15
N ARG A 55 -8.60 4.36 7.12
CA ARG A 55 -8.28 5.10 5.89
C ARG A 55 -6.95 4.64 5.29
N ALA A 56 -5.91 4.53 6.11
CA ALA A 56 -4.59 4.02 5.69
C ALA A 56 -4.70 2.61 5.06
N ILE A 57 -5.48 1.72 5.68
CA ILE A 57 -5.73 0.37 5.13
C ILE A 57 -6.39 0.43 3.75
N GLU A 58 -7.39 1.30 3.58
CA GLU A 58 -8.10 1.46 2.31
C GLU A 58 -7.19 2.05 1.22
N GLU A 59 -6.33 3.00 1.57
CA GLU A 59 -5.36 3.60 0.65
C GLU A 59 -4.34 2.57 0.14
N VAL A 60 -3.73 1.81 1.06
CA VAL A 60 -2.80 0.73 0.73
C VAL A 60 -3.45 -0.31 -0.19
N ARG A 61 -4.72 -0.66 0.06
CA ARG A 61 -5.49 -1.58 -0.79
C ARG A 61 -5.76 -1.00 -2.18
N ARG A 62 -6.15 0.27 -2.26
CA ARG A 62 -6.41 0.95 -3.52
C ARG A 62 -5.14 0.98 -4.38
N GLU A 63 -4.01 1.38 -3.82
CA GLU A 63 -2.73 1.42 -4.51
C GLU A 63 -2.29 0.02 -4.99
N MET A 64 -2.50 -1.00 -4.17
CA MET A 64 -2.26 -2.39 -4.56
C MET A 64 -3.08 -2.78 -5.80
N GLN A 65 -4.37 -2.41 -5.85
CA GLN A 65 -5.24 -2.72 -7.00
C GLN A 65 -4.87 -1.93 -8.25
N ILE A 66 -4.54 -0.65 -8.11
CA ILE A 66 -4.10 0.20 -9.24
C ILE A 66 -2.85 -0.43 -9.89
N ARG A 67 -1.85 -0.79 -9.09
CA ARG A 67 -0.61 -1.40 -9.58
C ARG A 67 -0.79 -2.81 -10.13
N ALA A 68 -1.73 -3.58 -9.57
CA ALA A 68 -2.08 -4.88 -10.14
C ALA A 68 -2.73 -4.74 -11.53
N GLY A 69 -3.58 -3.72 -11.71
CA GLY A 69 -4.16 -3.37 -13.00
C GLY A 69 -3.11 -2.90 -14.00
N GLU A 70 -2.18 -2.05 -13.60
CA GLU A 70 -1.07 -1.58 -14.47
C GLU A 70 -0.17 -2.73 -14.95
N LYS A 71 0.07 -3.74 -14.09
CA LYS A 71 0.85 -4.93 -14.47
C LYS A 71 0.21 -5.76 -15.59
N THR A 72 -1.09 -5.60 -15.83
CA THR A 72 -1.81 -6.28 -16.93
C THR A 72 -1.79 -5.52 -18.27
N VAL A 73 -1.37 -4.25 -18.29
CA VAL A 73 -1.41 -3.37 -19.49
C VAL A 73 -0.03 -3.18 -20.11
N VAL A 74 0.92 -4.09 -19.87
CA VAL A 74 2.16 -4.13 -20.68
C VAL A 74 1.99 -5.22 -21.75
N PRO A 75 1.59 -4.89 -23.00
CA PRO A 75 1.86 -5.79 -24.11
C PRO A 75 3.37 -5.85 -24.24
N GLY A 76 3.93 -7.04 -24.07
CA GLY A 76 5.34 -7.31 -24.26
C GLY A 76 5.79 -6.76 -25.61
N ALA A 77 6.74 -5.82 -25.57
CA ALA A 77 7.55 -5.40 -26.70
C ALA A 77 8.58 -6.49 -27.06
N ASP A 78 8.10 -7.73 -27.25
CA ASP A 78 8.97 -8.89 -27.46
C ASP A 78 8.27 -9.96 -28.32
N GLU A 79 7.88 -9.59 -29.53
CA GLU A 79 7.77 -10.56 -30.64
C GLU A 79 8.56 -10.06 -31.85
N LEU A 80 9.83 -10.48 -31.83
CA LEU A 80 10.52 -11.14 -32.93
C LEU A 80 10.88 -10.30 -34.16
N SER A 81 12.12 -9.84 -34.08
CA SER A 81 13.09 -9.83 -35.18
C SER A 81 13.04 -11.13 -36.00
N ALA A 82 12.24 -11.15 -37.07
CA ALA A 82 12.35 -12.17 -38.12
C ALA A 82 11.77 -11.65 -39.43
N GLN A 83 12.45 -10.71 -40.08
CA GLN A 83 12.32 -10.50 -41.52
C GLN A 83 13.64 -9.96 -42.08
N LYS A 84 14.64 -10.86 -42.10
CA LYS A 84 15.71 -10.83 -43.09
C LYS A 84 15.53 -12.03 -44.01
N LEU A 85 15.63 -11.76 -45.31
CA LEU A 85 15.76 -12.68 -46.45
C LEU A 85 14.53 -13.54 -46.82
N HIS A 86 13.79 -13.11 -47.85
CA HIS A 86 13.92 -13.66 -49.21
C HIS A 86 13.22 -12.76 -50.23
#